data_AF-A0A9P6KBM8-F1
#
_entry.id   AF-A0A9P6KBM8-F1
#
_cell.length_a   1.000
_cell.length_b   1.000
_cell.length_c   1.000
_cell.angle_alpha   90.00
_cell.angle_beta   90.00
_cell.angle_gamma   90.00
#
_symmetry.space_group_name_H-M   'P 1'
#
loop_
_entity.id
_entity.type
_entity.pdbx_description
1 polymer ?
#
loop_
_entity_poly.entity_id
_entity_poly.type
_entity_poly.pdbx_seq_one_letter_code
_entity_poly.pdbx_strand_id
1 'polypeptide(L)'
;MTEVVADLLMFAVKYLVKGGRLVYWLPTVTEDYSIDDLPTHPCMELVANCEQAFGQWSRRLITMEKVADWDGEVIKLGPPTGEMNTSKTVPSQAGHFGFRDRYFAFSAVENARRKKELKEAYQAGGREGVAAYMKSLEEKKKVERESMLETGNQ
;
A
#
# COMPACT_ATOMS: atom_id res chain seq x y z
N MET A 1 6.74 11.51 -2.86
CA MET A 1 5.88 10.91 -1.81
C MET A 1 6.72 10.57 -0.59
N THR A 2 7.88 9.95 -0.76
CA THR A 2 8.85 9.68 0.31
C THR A 2 9.17 10.91 1.17
N GLU A 3 9.48 12.06 0.55
CA GLU A 3 9.70 13.33 1.27
C GLU A 3 8.51 13.76 2.16
N VAL A 4 7.27 13.58 1.69
CA VAL A 4 6.08 13.99 2.44
C VAL A 4 5.86 13.10 3.67
N VAL A 5 6.13 11.79 3.55
CA VAL A 5 6.00 10.86 4.69
C VAL A 5 7.11 11.12 5.71
N ALA A 6 8.33 11.43 5.24
CA ALA A 6 9.44 11.85 6.07
C ALA A 6 9.12 13.14 6.86
N ASP A 7 8.63 14.18 6.17
CA ASP A 7 8.24 15.44 6.81
C ASP A 7 7.10 15.24 7.82
N LEU A 8 6.12 14.41 7.49
CA LEU A 8 5.00 14.07 8.39
C LEU A 8 5.49 13.34 9.64
N LEU A 9 6.43 12.41 9.49
CA LEU A 9 7.04 11.72 10.64
C LEU A 9 7.81 12.70 11.52
N MET A 10 8.63 13.57 10.93
CA MET A 10 9.35 14.60 11.70
C MET A 10 8.40 15.59 12.38
N PHE A 11 7.31 15.96 11.73
CA PHE A 11 6.27 16.79 12.36
C PHE A 11 5.68 16.07 13.58
N ALA A 12 5.34 14.79 13.46
CA ALA A 12 4.83 13.99 14.57
C ALA A 12 5.84 13.86 15.73
N VAL A 13 7.13 13.63 15.42
CA VAL A 13 8.21 13.61 16.42
C VAL A 13 8.24 14.89 17.24
N LYS A 14 8.15 16.05 16.58
CA LYS A 14 8.25 17.36 17.24
C LYS A 14 7.04 17.70 18.08
N TYR A 15 5.84 17.35 17.63
CA TYR A 15 4.60 17.91 18.16
C TYR A 15 3.68 16.92 18.89
N LEU A 16 3.84 15.61 18.70
CA LEU A 16 3.06 14.65 19.50
C LEU A 16 3.56 14.64 20.94
N VAL A 17 2.65 14.39 21.88
CA VAL A 17 3.00 14.00 23.25
C VAL A 17 3.47 12.55 23.26
N LYS A 18 4.21 12.13 24.28
CA LYS A 18 4.53 10.71 24.50
C LYS A 18 3.25 9.88 24.61
N GLY A 19 3.21 8.73 23.93
CA GLY A 19 2.01 7.90 23.73
C GLY A 19 1.06 8.41 22.64
N GLY A 20 1.31 9.58 22.06
CA GLY A 20 0.56 10.09 20.92
C GLY A 20 0.85 9.26 19.66
N ARG A 21 -0.16 9.15 18.76
CA ARG A 21 -0.06 8.30 17.57
C ARG A 21 -0.13 9.10 16.27
N LEU A 22 0.74 8.74 15.34
CA LEU A 22 0.65 9.14 13.94
C LEU A 22 0.01 8.00 13.15
N VAL A 23 -1.10 8.28 12.48
CA VAL A 23 -1.81 7.30 11.62
C VAL A 23 -1.96 7.88 10.22
N TYR A 24 -1.51 7.16 9.21
CA TYR A 24 -1.62 7.58 7.82
C TYR A 24 -1.77 6.41 6.87
N TRP A 25 -2.29 6.72 5.68
CA TRP A 25 -2.39 5.75 4.60
C TRP A 25 -1.23 5.89 3.61
N LEU A 26 -0.54 4.78 3.34
CA LEU A 26 0.54 4.69 2.37
C LEU A 26 0.11 3.82 1.17
N PRO A 27 -0.03 4.40 -0.05
CA PRO A 27 -0.25 3.60 -1.24
C PRO A 27 1.07 2.96 -1.72
N THR A 28 1.04 1.68 -2.06
CA THR A 28 2.23 0.90 -2.41
C THR A 28 1.94 -0.03 -3.58
N VAL A 29 2.90 -0.24 -4.48
CA VAL A 29 2.86 -1.39 -5.39
C VAL A 29 3.06 -2.65 -4.56
N THR A 30 2.16 -3.63 -4.72
CA THR A 30 2.07 -4.79 -3.82
C THR A 30 3.35 -5.63 -3.84
N GLU A 31 3.92 -5.85 -5.02
CA GLU A 31 5.13 -6.68 -5.22
C GLU A 31 6.42 -5.99 -4.75
N ASP A 32 6.43 -4.66 -4.68
CA ASP A 32 7.64 -3.87 -4.40
C ASP A 32 7.71 -3.35 -2.95
N TYR A 33 6.69 -3.60 -2.15
CA TYR A 33 6.65 -3.10 -0.78
C TYR A 33 7.52 -3.93 0.16
N SER A 34 8.39 -3.26 0.90
CA SER A 34 9.02 -3.79 2.12
C SER A 34 8.65 -2.94 3.34
N ILE A 35 8.67 -3.53 4.53
CA ILE A 35 8.57 -2.77 5.79
C ILE A 35 9.70 -1.74 5.93
N ASP A 36 10.85 -2.01 5.30
CA ASP A 36 12.01 -1.13 5.24
C ASP A 36 11.75 0.17 4.46
N ASP A 37 10.65 0.23 3.71
CA ASP A 37 10.23 1.43 2.97
C ASP A 37 9.69 2.53 3.89
N LEU A 38 9.33 2.19 5.13
CA LEU A 38 8.79 3.15 6.09
C LEU A 38 9.92 3.97 6.71
N PRO A 39 9.78 5.31 6.79
CA PRO A 39 10.77 6.12 7.49
C PRO A 39 10.73 5.81 8.99
N THR A 40 11.90 5.84 9.64
CA THR A 40 12.05 5.55 11.08
C THR A 40 12.69 6.70 11.84
N HIS A 41 12.34 6.83 13.12
CA HIS A 41 12.92 7.83 14.02
C HIS A 41 12.98 7.27 15.44
N PRO A 42 14.06 7.47 16.23
CA PRO A 42 14.19 6.90 17.59
C PRO A 42 13.05 7.23 18.55
N CYS A 43 12.42 8.40 18.39
CA CYS A 43 11.25 8.80 19.20
C CYS A 43 9.93 8.14 18.75
N MET A 44 9.89 7.38 17.65
CA MET A 44 8.67 6.83 17.05
C MET A 44 8.81 5.33 16.77
N GLU A 45 7.86 4.54 17.24
CA GLU A 45 7.82 3.09 16.98
C GLU A 45 6.64 2.73 16.10
N LEU A 46 6.82 1.75 15.21
CA LEU A 46 5.73 1.19 14.40
C LEU A 46 4.88 0.25 15.27
N VAL A 47 3.59 0.56 15.41
CA VAL A 47 2.63 -0.23 16.20
C VAL A 47 1.77 -1.14 15.31
N ALA A 48 1.39 -0.67 14.12
CA ALA A 48 0.60 -1.46 13.19
C ALA A 48 0.88 -1.09 11.73
N ASN A 49 0.81 -2.10 10.87
CA ASN A 49 0.91 -1.99 9.42
C ASN A 49 -0.16 -2.87 8.79
N CYS A 50 -1.36 -2.32 8.60
CA CYS A 50 -2.50 -3.08 8.09
C CYS A 50 -2.63 -2.90 6.58
N GLU A 51 -2.58 -4.00 5.83
CA GLU A 51 -2.70 -3.98 4.37
C GLU A 51 -4.16 -4.12 3.90
N GLN A 52 -4.53 -3.28 2.94
CA GLN A 52 -5.70 -3.47 2.11
C GLN A 52 -5.26 -3.63 0.64
N ALA A 53 -5.36 -4.86 0.12
CA ALA A 53 -4.91 -5.19 -1.24
C ALA A 53 -5.95 -4.85 -2.32
N PHE A 54 -5.49 -4.36 -3.47
CA PHE A 54 -6.30 -4.05 -4.67
C PHE A 54 -5.71 -4.71 -5.94
N GLY A 55 -5.01 -5.83 -5.79
CA GLY A 55 -4.35 -6.55 -6.88
C GLY A 55 -2.92 -6.06 -7.10
N GLN A 56 -2.70 -5.17 -8.07
CA GLN A 56 -1.36 -4.69 -8.43
C GLN A 56 -0.81 -3.64 -7.45
N TRP A 57 -1.67 -3.10 -6.60
CA TRP A 57 -1.30 -2.14 -5.58
C TRP A 57 -2.11 -2.38 -4.31
N SER A 58 -1.60 -1.86 -3.21
CA SER A 58 -2.21 -1.94 -1.88
C SER A 58 -2.25 -0.55 -1.24
N ARG A 59 -3.12 -0.39 -0.27
CA ARG A 59 -3.12 0.75 0.66
C ARG A 59 -2.82 0.22 2.05
N ARG A 60 -1.80 0.77 2.71
CA ARG A 60 -1.37 0.35 4.05
C ARG A 60 -1.73 1.39 5.08
N LEU A 61 -2.45 1.01 6.13
CA LEU A 61 -2.69 1.87 7.29
C LEU A 61 -1.52 1.73 8.24
N ILE A 62 -0.65 2.73 8.25
CA ILE A 62 0.53 2.77 9.09
C ILE A 62 0.17 3.49 10.38
N THR A 63 0.45 2.86 11.51
CA THR A 63 0.27 3.44 12.85
C THR A 63 1.61 3.44 13.56
N MET A 64 2.08 4.62 13.95
CA MET A 64 3.28 4.81 14.75
C MET A 64 2.95 5.51 16.06
N GLU A 65 3.67 5.22 17.12
CA GLU A 65 3.49 5.81 18.45
C GLU A 65 4.77 6.51 18.92
N LYS A 66 4.63 7.67 19.56
CA LYS A 66 5.76 8.41 20.11
C LYS A 66 6.18 7.83 21.46
N VAL A 67 7.38 7.28 21.54
CA VAL A 67 7.90 6.57 22.72
C VAL A 67 8.91 7.38 23.55
N ALA A 68 9.48 8.43 22.97
CA ALA A 68 10.43 9.32 23.64
C ALA A 68 10.18 10.79 23.30
N ASP A 69 10.58 11.69 24.19
CA ASP A 69 10.56 13.12 23.93
C ASP A 69 11.63 13.49 22.89
N TRP A 70 11.36 14.54 22.13
CA TRP A 70 12.32 15.07 21.17
C TRP A 70 13.20 16.09 21.90
N ASP A 71 14.51 15.88 21.87
CA ASP A 71 15.52 16.70 22.54
C ASP A 71 15.93 17.96 21.76
N GLY A 72 15.32 18.19 20.59
CA GLY A 72 15.61 19.35 19.76
C GLY A 72 16.81 19.19 18.84
N GLU A 73 17.56 18.09 18.95
CA GLU A 73 18.65 17.76 18.04
C GLU A 73 18.08 17.38 16.67
N VAL A 74 18.79 17.76 15.59
CA VAL A 74 18.44 17.36 14.23
C VAL A 74 18.86 15.91 14.04
N ILE A 75 18.02 14.99 14.51
CA ILE A 75 18.14 13.59 14.10
C ILE A 75 17.67 13.54 12.65
N LYS A 76 18.62 13.36 11.72
CA LYS A 76 18.28 12.92 10.36
C LYS A 76 17.53 11.61 10.49
N LEU A 77 16.39 11.48 9.81
CA LEU A 77 15.67 10.21 9.70
C LEU A 77 16.69 9.09 9.46
N GLY A 78 16.76 8.16 10.40
CA GLY A 78 17.76 7.10 10.36
C GLY A 78 17.40 6.08 9.27
N PRO A 79 18.37 5.28 8.80
CA PRO A 79 18.03 4.04 8.11
C PRO A 79 17.11 3.19 9.00
N PRO A 80 16.22 2.36 8.41
CA PRO A 80 15.27 1.55 9.14
C PRO A 80 16.00 0.72 10.21
N THR A 81 15.74 1.01 11.48
CA THR A 81 16.36 0.34 12.64
C THR A 81 15.25 -0.14 13.57
N GLY A 82 15.07 -1.46 13.63
CA GLY A 82 14.10 -2.15 14.49
C GLY A 82 14.39 -3.64 14.51
N GLU A 83 14.08 -4.31 15.62
CA GLU A 83 14.41 -5.74 15.84
C GLU A 83 13.70 -6.70 14.86
N MET A 84 12.68 -6.23 14.13
CA MET A 84 12.04 -6.95 13.02
C MET A 84 12.85 -6.94 11.71
N ASN A 85 14.03 -6.31 11.69
CA ASN A 85 14.79 -6.06 10.48
C ASN A 85 15.91 -7.10 10.25
N THR A 86 15.57 -8.23 9.63
CA THR A 86 16.55 -9.22 9.15
C THR A 86 16.69 -9.24 7.63
N SER A 87 16.14 -8.26 6.91
CA SER A 87 16.17 -8.28 5.45
C SER A 87 17.54 -7.86 4.92
N LYS A 88 18.24 -8.79 4.24
CA LYS A 88 19.55 -8.55 3.60
C LYS A 88 19.45 -7.94 2.20
N THR A 89 18.25 -7.57 1.75
CA THR A 89 18.03 -7.05 0.40
C THR A 89 17.97 -5.53 0.41
N VAL A 90 18.90 -4.89 -0.29
CA VAL A 90 18.82 -3.46 -0.60
C VAL A 90 17.61 -3.27 -1.53
N PRO A 91 16.53 -2.59 -1.12
CA PRO A 91 15.41 -2.36 -2.03
C PRO A 91 15.87 -1.35 -3.08
N SER A 92 15.82 -1.71 -4.36
CA SER A 92 16.25 -0.79 -5.44
C SER A 92 15.33 0.43 -5.58
N GLN A 93 14.15 0.42 -4.95
CA GLN A 93 13.23 1.55 -4.77
C GLN A 93 12.09 1.12 -3.83
N ALA A 94 11.63 2.03 -2.98
CA ALA A 94 10.50 1.77 -2.09
C ALA A 94 9.19 1.51 -2.87
N GLY A 95 8.29 0.67 -2.35
CA GLY A 95 7.03 0.30 -3.02
C GLY A 95 6.10 1.47 -3.31
N HIS A 96 6.30 2.63 -2.68
CA HIS A 96 5.56 3.87 -2.91
C HIS A 96 6.26 4.87 -3.87
N PHE A 97 7.48 4.56 -4.33
CA PHE A 97 8.23 5.40 -5.27
C PHE A 97 7.51 5.48 -6.62
N GLY A 98 7.32 6.68 -7.17
CA GLY A 98 6.60 6.86 -8.44
C GLY A 98 5.18 6.27 -8.47
N PHE A 99 4.55 6.03 -7.31
CA PHE A 99 3.29 5.29 -7.20
C PHE A 99 2.20 5.85 -8.10
N ARG A 100 2.08 7.18 -8.17
CA ARG A 100 1.07 7.86 -8.99
C ARG A 100 1.12 7.40 -10.45
N ASP A 101 2.30 7.41 -11.05
CA ASP A 101 2.44 7.10 -12.48
C ASP A 101 2.23 5.60 -12.72
N ARG A 102 2.71 4.75 -11.80
CA ARG A 102 2.47 3.31 -11.83
C ARG A 102 0.99 2.95 -11.69
N TYR A 103 0.28 3.58 -10.76
CA TYR A 103 -1.16 3.42 -10.55
C TYR A 103 -1.98 3.73 -11.81
N PHE A 104 -1.67 4.85 -12.47
CA PHE A 104 -2.35 5.21 -13.72
C PHE A 104 -1.96 4.28 -14.87
N ALA A 105 -0.72 3.77 -14.90
CA ALA A 105 -0.30 2.76 -15.87
C ALA A 105 -1.06 1.43 -15.68
N PHE A 106 -1.22 0.94 -14.45
CA PHE A 106 -2.02 -0.26 -14.14
C PHE A 106 -3.45 -0.09 -14.64
N SER A 107 -4.06 1.05 -14.32
CA SER A 107 -5.43 1.37 -14.74
C SER A 107 -5.58 1.39 -16.26
N ALA A 108 -4.60 1.96 -16.98
CA ALA A 108 -4.62 2.01 -18.43
C ALA A 108 -4.51 0.62 -19.06
N VAL A 109 -3.60 -0.23 -18.56
CA VAL A 109 -3.44 -1.62 -19.01
C VAL A 109 -4.70 -2.44 -18.74
N GLU A 110 -5.26 -2.34 -17.54
CA GLU A 110 -6.47 -3.08 -17.17
C GLU A 110 -7.69 -2.65 -18.02
N ASN A 111 -7.85 -1.34 -18.25
CA ASN A 111 -8.90 -0.82 -19.11
C ASN A 111 -8.75 -1.27 -20.56
N ALA A 112 -7.52 -1.31 -21.09
CA ALA A 112 -7.25 -1.81 -22.44
C ALA A 112 -7.59 -3.30 -22.56
N ARG A 113 -7.20 -4.11 -21.55
CA ARG A 113 -7.53 -5.54 -21.48
C ARG A 113 -9.04 -5.75 -21.45
N ARG A 114 -9.75 -5.05 -20.55
CA ARG A 114 -11.21 -5.15 -20.41
C ARG A 114 -11.94 -4.73 -21.70
N LYS A 115 -11.47 -3.68 -22.37
CA LYS A 115 -12.03 -3.24 -23.67
C LYS A 115 -11.84 -4.31 -24.76
N LYS A 116 -10.69 -4.99 -24.78
CA LYS A 116 -10.43 -6.10 -25.70
C LYS A 116 -11.36 -7.29 -25.43
N GLU A 117 -11.45 -7.73 -24.18
CA GLU A 117 -12.31 -8.85 -23.76
C GLU A 117 -13.80 -8.58 -24.04
N LEU A 118 -14.29 -7.36 -23.77
CA LEU A 118 -15.66 -6.95 -24.11
C LEU A 118 -15.93 -6.98 -25.62
N LYS A 119 -14.94 -6.56 -26.43
CA LYS A 119 -15.06 -6.60 -27.89
C LYS A 119 -15.13 -8.04 -28.38
N GLU A 120 -14.29 -8.93 -27.86
CA GLU A 120 -14.28 -10.36 -28.19
C GLU A 120 -15.60 -11.04 -27.79
N ALA A 121 -16.11 -10.75 -26.59
CA ALA A 121 -17.42 -11.25 -26.14
C ALA A 121 -18.57 -10.80 -27.05
N TYR A 122 -18.53 -9.53 -27.52
CA TYR A 122 -19.51 -9.03 -28.48
C TYR A 122 -19.38 -9.71 -29.85
N GLN A 123 -18.16 -10.00 -30.33
CA GLN A 123 -17.99 -10.75 -31.59
C GLN A 123 -18.49 -12.19 -31.47
N ALA A 124 -18.32 -12.83 -30.31
CA ALA A 124 -18.71 -14.22 -30.10
C ALA A 124 -20.24 -14.41 -29.95
N GLY A 125 -20.94 -13.47 -29.31
CA GLY A 125 -22.36 -13.64 -28.96
C GLY A 125 -23.19 -12.36 -28.92
N GLY A 126 -22.71 -11.27 -29.54
CA GLY A 126 -23.40 -9.98 -29.54
C GLY A 126 -23.66 -9.46 -28.12
N ARG A 127 -24.87 -8.96 -27.88
CA ARG A 127 -25.26 -8.41 -26.58
C ARG A 127 -25.33 -9.48 -25.48
N GLU A 128 -25.73 -10.70 -25.83
CA GLU A 128 -25.81 -11.82 -24.88
C GLU A 128 -24.41 -12.30 -24.48
N GLY A 129 -23.47 -12.34 -25.41
CA GLY A 129 -22.06 -12.64 -25.12
C GLY A 129 -21.45 -11.64 -24.13
N VAL A 130 -21.72 -10.34 -24.30
CA VAL A 130 -21.30 -9.31 -23.34
C VAL A 130 -21.95 -9.49 -21.97
N ALA A 131 -23.26 -9.77 -21.91
CA ALA A 131 -23.97 -9.99 -20.66
C ALA A 131 -23.43 -11.22 -19.89
N ALA A 132 -23.16 -12.32 -20.60
CA ALA A 132 -22.55 -13.52 -20.01
C ALA A 132 -21.15 -13.24 -19.45
N TYR A 133 -20.31 -12.49 -20.18
CA TYR A 133 -19.00 -12.07 -19.70
C TYR A 133 -19.10 -11.21 -18.43
N MET A 134 -20.00 -10.21 -18.41
CA MET A 134 -20.19 -9.36 -17.23
C MET A 134 -20.67 -10.15 -16.01
N LYS A 135 -21.59 -11.10 -16.19
CA LYS A 135 -22.03 -12.02 -15.12
C LYS A 135 -20.87 -12.86 -14.57
N SER A 136 -20.01 -13.38 -15.44
CA SER A 136 -18.84 -14.15 -15.02
C SER A 136 -17.83 -13.32 -14.21
N LEU A 137 -17.69 -12.02 -14.52
CA LEU A 137 -16.85 -11.11 -13.73
C LEU A 137 -17.42 -10.84 -12.34
N GLU A 138 -18.75 -10.71 -12.22
CA GLU A 138 -19.42 -10.53 -10.93
C GLU A 138 -19.27 -11.77 -10.04
N GLU A 139 -19.43 -12.97 -10.61
CA GLU A 139 -19.21 -14.23 -9.91
C GLU A 139 -17.76 -14.36 -9.43
N LYS A 140 -16.76 -14.05 -10.28
CA LYS A 140 -15.35 -14.01 -9.86
C LYS A 140 -15.10 -13.05 -8.70
N LYS A 141 -15.62 -11.82 -8.78
CA LYS A 141 -15.48 -10.82 -7.71
C LYS A 141 -16.15 -11.26 -6.42
N LYS A 142 -17.22 -12.04 -6.48
CA LYS A 142 -17.88 -12.60 -5.30
C LYS A 142 -17.00 -13.64 -4.62
N VAL A 143 -16.48 -14.59 -5.40
CA VAL A 143 -15.57 -15.64 -4.91
C VAL A 143 -14.29 -15.04 -4.31
N GLU A 144 -13.67 -14.07 -4.98
CA GLU A 144 -12.49 -13.38 -4.45
C GLU A 144 -12.79 -12.71 -3.10
N ARG A 145 -13.93 -12.02 -2.99
CA ARG A 145 -14.34 -11.33 -1.76
C ARG A 145 -14.60 -12.30 -0.60
N GLU A 146 -15.18 -13.46 -0.89
CA GLU A 146 -15.41 -14.53 0.08
C GLU A 146 -14.06 -15.12 0.55
N SER A 147 -13.12 -15.36 -0.35
CA SER A 147 -11.78 -15.88 0.00
C SER A 147 -10.95 -14.90 0.87
N MET A 148 -11.09 -13.59 0.64
CA MET A 148 -10.40 -12.56 1.43
C MET A 148 -10.92 -12.47 2.87
N LEU A 149 -12.20 -12.82 3.10
CA LEU A 149 -12.78 -12.84 4.45
C LEU A 149 -12.29 -14.05 5.27
N GLU A 150 -11.99 -15.18 4.62
CA GLU A 150 -11.50 -16.39 5.28
C GLU A 150 -10.03 -16.30 5.69
N THR A 151 -9.23 -15.52 4.95
CA THR A 151 -7.79 -15.35 5.18
C THR A 151 -7.42 -14.24 6.16
N GLY A 152 -8.36 -13.35 6.51
CA GLY A 152 -8.16 -12.27 7.47
C GLY A 152 -8.33 -12.63 8.95
N ASN A 153 -8.43 -13.92 9.29
CA ASN A 153 -8.70 -14.41 10.65
C ASN A 153 -7.56 -15.27 11.25
N GLN A 154 -6.32 -15.07 10.76
CA GLN A 154 -5.09 -15.64 11.32
C GLN A 154 -4.08 -14.55 11.65
#